data_AF-U2PXR2-F1
#
_entry.id   AF-U2PXR2-F1
#
_cell.length_a   1.000
_cell.length_b   1.000
_cell.length_c   1.000
_cell.angle_alpha   90.00
_cell.angle_beta   90.00
_cell.angle_gamma   90.00
#
_symmetry.space_group_name_H-M   'P 1'
#
loop_
_entity.id
_entity.type
_entity.pdbx_description
1 polymer ?
#
loop_
_entity_poly.entity_id
_entity_poly.type
_entity_poly.pdbx_seq_one_letter_code
_entity_poly.pdbx_strand_id
1 'polypeptide(L)'
;MDKKYIYRKHLREPLKYLGAIVIFFILIFLTMFLSIGLNDKDDFIKIMGPLLIGIVGFVGFLILEFTLIYFVLFRRFKKVEVILTDEEIIYRYSKGEKRIPYSSIEKIKFPSIKYTGGWAKIIYTGGNIRLTVVLENIGDFIKTLKEELDRREMSDVYKEKKMYSFYKTATFSDQSWGRVYENIKKFIVITVGNCLISLVISLVFKDVEYMFSLLFAGIMLALVIFIIGELIIGRVIAKKANKDTFFVPDRDLYLEEKVYKYSAIVYSILYLVALILIVVV
;
A
#
# COMPACT_ATOMS: atom_id res chain seq x y z
N MET A 1 -16.53 10.32 -23.94
CA MET A 1 -15.53 11.22 -23.28
C MET A 1 -14.36 10.35 -22.86
N ASP A 2 -13.20 10.53 -23.49
CA ASP A 2 -12.07 9.62 -23.31
C ASP A 2 -11.54 9.66 -21.87
N LYS A 3 -11.67 8.54 -21.14
CA LYS A 3 -11.13 8.41 -19.79
C LYS A 3 -9.81 7.66 -19.80
N LYS A 4 -8.78 8.30 -19.25
CA LYS A 4 -7.42 7.77 -19.16
C LYS A 4 -7.14 7.19 -17.78
N TYR A 5 -6.65 5.95 -17.76
CA TYR A 5 -6.27 5.21 -16.56
C TYR A 5 -4.80 4.82 -16.63
N ILE A 6 -4.06 5.10 -15.57
CA ILE A 6 -2.62 4.85 -15.45
C ILE A 6 -2.30 4.15 -14.12
N TYR A 7 -1.14 3.52 -14.02
CA TYR A 7 -0.73 2.93 -12.74
C TYR A 7 -0.49 4.01 -11.68
N ARG A 8 -0.73 3.66 -10.40
CA ARG A 8 -0.54 4.58 -9.27
C ARG A 8 0.86 5.16 -9.19
N LYS A 9 0.97 6.37 -8.63
CA LYS A 9 2.23 7.12 -8.48
C LYS A 9 3.37 6.31 -7.86
N HIS A 10 3.12 5.49 -6.83
CA HIS A 10 4.16 4.68 -6.19
C HIS A 10 4.73 3.56 -7.07
N LEU A 11 3.99 3.10 -8.07
CA LEU A 11 4.49 2.14 -9.05
C LEU A 11 5.20 2.83 -10.22
N ARG A 12 4.80 4.06 -10.55
CA ARG A 12 5.41 4.87 -11.60
C ARG A 12 6.69 5.58 -11.14
N GLU A 13 6.78 5.97 -9.88
CA GLU A 13 7.90 6.72 -9.31
C GLU A 13 8.52 6.00 -8.11
N PRO A 14 8.85 4.70 -8.24
CA PRO A 14 9.17 3.85 -7.09
C PRO A 14 10.44 4.30 -6.37
N LEU A 15 11.36 5.00 -7.05
CA LEU A 15 12.61 5.53 -6.47
C LEU A 15 12.34 6.53 -5.34
N LYS A 16 11.30 7.37 -5.44
CA LYS A 16 10.93 8.32 -4.37
C LYS A 16 10.54 7.57 -3.09
N TYR A 17 9.82 6.47 -3.25
CA TYR A 17 9.36 5.65 -2.14
C TYR A 17 10.49 4.78 -1.56
N LEU A 18 11.41 4.27 -2.39
CA LEU A 18 12.64 3.64 -1.91
C LEU A 18 13.46 4.60 -1.05
N GLY A 19 13.67 5.83 -1.52
CA GLY A 19 14.41 6.84 -0.75
C GLY A 19 13.78 7.07 0.62
N ALA A 20 12.45 7.16 0.70
CA ALA A 20 11.73 7.27 1.96
C ALA A 20 11.93 6.04 2.88
N ILE A 21 11.88 4.82 2.32
CA ILE A 21 12.13 3.58 3.08
C ILE A 21 13.58 3.54 3.61
N VAL A 22 14.55 3.92 2.78
CA VAL A 22 15.97 3.96 3.18
C VAL A 22 16.18 5.00 4.29
N ILE A 23 15.64 6.21 4.15
CA ILE A 23 15.70 7.26 5.18
C ILE A 23 15.06 6.78 6.49
N PHE A 24 13.92 6.10 6.39
CA PHE A 24 13.23 5.52 7.54
C PHE A 24 14.10 4.52 8.30
N PHE A 25 14.75 3.58 7.59
CA PHE A 25 15.68 2.65 8.23
C PHE A 25 16.92 3.33 8.80
N ILE A 26 17.49 4.31 8.08
CA ILE A 26 18.62 5.11 8.59
C ILE A 26 18.25 5.79 9.91
N LEU A 27 17.04 6.36 10.02
CA LEU A 27 16.57 7.00 11.25
C LEU A 27 16.49 6.01 12.43
N ILE A 28 15.96 4.80 12.19
CA ILE A 28 15.91 3.74 13.20
C ILE A 28 17.32 3.38 13.67
N PHE A 29 18.22 3.11 12.72
CA PHE A 29 19.60 2.75 13.03
C PHE A 29 20.36 3.87 13.74
N LEU A 30 20.17 5.12 13.33
CA LEU A 30 20.75 6.28 13.99
C LEU A 30 20.27 6.40 15.44
N THR A 31 18.98 6.17 15.68
CA THR A 31 18.41 6.17 17.03
C THR A 31 19.06 5.08 17.88
N MET A 32 19.19 3.87 17.36
CA MET A 32 19.89 2.78 18.05
C MET A 32 21.35 3.13 18.34
N PHE A 33 22.05 3.69 17.36
CA PHE A 33 23.46 4.07 17.48
C PHE A 33 23.67 5.10 18.59
N LEU A 34 22.82 6.13 18.63
CA LEU A 34 22.86 7.16 19.67
C LEU A 34 22.53 6.58 21.05
N SER A 35 21.51 5.73 21.15
CA SER A 35 21.14 5.09 22.42
C SER A 35 22.24 4.22 23.00
N ILE A 36 23.02 3.50 22.18
CA ILE A 36 24.17 2.72 22.64
C ILE A 36 25.29 3.66 23.10
N GLY A 37 25.65 4.65 22.27
CA GLY A 37 26.74 5.59 22.57
C GLY A 37 26.51 6.46 23.82
N LEU A 38 25.25 6.71 24.18
CA LEU A 38 24.87 7.43 25.39
C LEU A 38 25.00 6.57 26.67
N ASN A 39 24.95 5.25 26.56
CA ASN A 39 24.90 4.35 27.71
C ASN A 39 26.27 3.79 28.12
N ASP A 40 27.05 3.31 27.16
CA ASP A 40 28.37 2.74 27.43
C ASP A 40 29.31 2.96 26.24
N LYS A 41 30.44 3.65 26.50
CA LYS A 41 31.44 3.98 25.48
C LYS A 41 32.24 2.74 25.03
N ASP A 42 32.50 1.80 25.93
CA ASP A 42 33.30 0.62 25.63
C ASP A 42 32.50 -0.36 24.77
N ASP A 43 31.22 -0.54 25.10
CA ASP A 43 30.31 -1.31 24.25
C ASP A 43 30.05 -0.61 22.94
N PHE A 44 29.85 0.71 22.92
CA PHE A 44 29.72 1.47 21.68
C PHE A 44 30.91 1.23 20.72
N ILE A 45 32.14 1.29 21.21
CA ILE A 45 33.33 1.05 20.38
C ILE A 45 33.37 -0.39 19.85
N LYS A 46 33.02 -1.38 20.68
CA LYS A 46 33.00 -2.80 20.28
C LYS A 46 31.93 -3.10 19.22
N ILE A 47 30.74 -2.50 19.35
CA ILE A 47 29.59 -2.84 18.50
C ILE A 47 29.50 -1.95 17.25
N MET A 48 30.13 -0.75 17.25
CA MET A 48 30.07 0.21 16.15
C MET A 48 30.50 -0.38 14.80
N GLY A 49 31.63 -1.11 14.77
CA GLY A 49 32.13 -1.73 13.55
C GLY A 49 31.14 -2.73 12.94
N PRO A 50 30.74 -3.78 13.70
CA PRO A 50 29.73 -4.74 13.26
C PRO A 50 28.39 -4.10 12.87
N LEU A 51 27.93 -3.09 13.62
CA LEU A 51 26.67 -2.40 13.36
C LEU A 51 26.72 -1.61 12.04
N LEU A 52 27.80 -0.86 11.78
CA LEU A 52 27.98 -0.14 10.51
C LEU A 52 28.05 -1.08 9.33
N ILE A 53 28.78 -2.20 9.45
CA ILE A 53 28.84 -3.24 8.41
C ILE A 53 27.44 -3.82 8.18
N GLY A 54 26.68 -4.09 9.24
CA GLY A 54 25.31 -4.57 9.16
C GLY A 54 24.37 -3.60 8.45
N ILE A 55 24.45 -2.30 8.77
CA ILE A 55 23.64 -1.25 8.14
C ILE A 55 23.99 -1.12 6.65
N VAL A 56 25.28 -1.01 6.32
CA VAL A 56 25.73 -0.89 4.92
C VAL A 56 25.35 -2.13 4.13
N GLY A 57 25.51 -3.32 4.71
CA GLY A 57 25.10 -4.58 4.10
C GLY A 57 23.59 -4.64 3.86
N PHE A 58 22.78 -4.30 4.87
CA PHE A 58 21.31 -4.30 4.78
C PHE A 58 20.79 -3.28 3.76
N VAL A 59 21.27 -2.03 3.82
CA VAL A 59 20.89 -0.98 2.86
C VAL A 59 21.36 -1.34 1.44
N GLY A 60 22.58 -1.86 1.30
CA GLY A 60 23.10 -2.33 0.02
C GLY A 60 22.25 -3.46 -0.57
N PHE A 61 21.85 -4.42 0.27
CA PHE A 61 20.93 -5.50 -0.12
C PHE A 61 19.56 -4.97 -0.55
N LEU A 62 18.96 -4.05 0.21
CA LEU A 62 17.68 -3.42 -0.16
C LEU A 62 17.77 -2.66 -1.51
N ILE A 63 18.86 -1.94 -1.75
CA ILE A 63 19.09 -1.24 -3.02
C ILE A 63 19.22 -2.24 -4.17
N LEU A 64 19.95 -3.35 -3.98
CA LEU A 64 20.12 -4.40 -4.99
C LEU A 64 18.78 -5.07 -5.34
N GLU A 65 18.04 -5.50 -4.32
CA GLU A 65 16.72 -6.13 -4.48
C GLU A 65 15.76 -5.18 -5.18
N PHE A 66 15.70 -3.92 -4.73
CA PHE A 66 14.85 -2.92 -5.37
C PHE A 66 15.26 -2.67 -6.82
N THR A 67 16.57 -2.61 -7.13
CA THR A 67 17.06 -2.43 -8.49
C THR A 67 16.59 -3.57 -9.39
N LEU A 68 16.69 -4.81 -8.90
CA LEU A 68 16.17 -5.98 -9.61
C LEU A 68 14.66 -5.85 -9.86
N ILE A 69 13.86 -5.55 -8.82
CA ILE A 69 12.41 -5.36 -8.94
C ILE A 69 12.09 -4.22 -9.91
N TYR A 70 12.85 -3.13 -9.89
CA TYR A 70 12.65 -1.98 -10.78
C TYR A 70 12.82 -2.37 -12.25
N PHE A 71 13.90 -3.08 -12.59
CA PHE A 71 14.16 -3.53 -13.96
C PHE A 71 13.20 -4.62 -14.42
N VAL A 72 12.82 -5.55 -13.54
CA VAL A 72 11.89 -6.64 -13.90
C VAL A 72 10.46 -6.10 -14.05
N LEU A 73 10.02 -5.27 -13.10
CA LEU A 73 8.61 -4.90 -12.90
C LEU A 73 8.34 -3.40 -13.12
N PHE A 74 8.85 -2.51 -12.27
CA PHE A 74 8.35 -1.12 -12.19
C PHE A 74 8.58 -0.29 -13.45
N ARG A 75 9.67 -0.54 -14.19
CA ARG A 75 9.93 0.18 -15.47
C ARG A 75 8.79 0.05 -16.47
N ARG A 76 8.01 -1.03 -16.40
CA ARG A 76 6.88 -1.29 -17.31
C ARG A 76 5.69 -0.39 -16.98
N PHE A 77 5.38 -0.19 -15.69
CA PHE A 77 4.21 0.57 -15.26
C PHE A 77 4.25 2.04 -15.64
N LYS A 78 5.44 2.64 -15.77
CA LYS A 78 5.61 4.01 -16.28
C LYS A 78 5.02 4.21 -17.68
N LYS A 79 4.98 3.16 -18.50
CA LYS A 79 4.60 3.22 -19.91
C LYS A 79 3.21 2.64 -20.18
N VAL A 80 2.54 2.09 -19.18
CA VAL A 80 1.22 1.50 -19.38
C VAL A 80 0.13 2.54 -19.12
N GLU A 81 -0.73 2.68 -20.12
CA GLU A 81 -1.90 3.54 -20.12
C GLU A 81 -3.06 2.78 -20.74
N VAL A 82 -4.24 2.91 -20.13
CA VAL A 82 -5.48 2.31 -20.62
C VAL A 82 -6.46 3.44 -20.84
N ILE A 83 -7.03 3.55 -22.04
CA ILE A 83 -8.02 4.56 -22.38
C ILE A 83 -9.30 3.84 -22.76
N LEU A 84 -10.41 4.21 -22.13
CA LEU A 84 -11.74 3.83 -22.59
C LEU A 84 -12.25 4.95 -23.49
N THR A 85 -12.52 4.61 -24.75
CA THR A 85 -13.23 5.46 -25.69
C THR A 85 -14.66 4.93 -25.84
N ASP A 86 -15.46 5.64 -26.62
CA ASP A 86 -16.84 5.25 -26.86
C ASP A 86 -16.93 3.93 -27.64
N GLU A 87 -15.91 3.50 -28.40
CA GLU A 87 -15.95 2.29 -29.25
C GLU A 87 -14.91 1.20 -28.90
N GLU A 88 -13.82 1.57 -28.23
CA GLU A 88 -12.71 0.65 -28.00
C GLU A 88 -11.96 0.91 -26.69
N ILE A 89 -11.20 -0.11 -26.28
CA ILE A 89 -10.19 0.00 -25.23
C ILE A 89 -8.83 0.18 -25.91
N ILE A 90 -8.17 1.32 -25.67
CA ILE A 90 -6.80 1.56 -26.13
C ILE A 90 -5.83 1.22 -25.00
N TYR A 91 -5.02 0.18 -25.19
CA TYR A 91 -3.99 -0.26 -24.25
C TYR A 91 -2.60 0.07 -24.80
N ARG A 92 -1.99 1.13 -24.26
CA ARG A 92 -0.60 1.51 -24.55
C ARG A 92 0.34 0.87 -23.54
N TYR A 93 1.46 0.35 -24.02
CA TYR A 93 2.47 -0.29 -23.19
C TYR A 93 3.86 -0.13 -23.81
N SER A 94 4.89 -0.60 -23.12
CA SER A 94 6.28 -0.34 -23.50
C SER A 94 6.70 -0.84 -24.89
N LYS A 95 5.96 -1.78 -25.50
CA LYS A 95 6.28 -2.34 -26.82
C LYS A 95 5.34 -1.87 -27.93
N GLY A 96 4.34 -1.04 -27.63
CA GLY A 96 3.38 -0.54 -28.63
C GLY A 96 2.00 -0.22 -28.07
N GLU A 97 1.04 -0.12 -28.98
CA GLU A 97 -0.37 0.14 -28.69
C GLU A 97 -1.21 -1.06 -29.14
N LYS A 98 -2.26 -1.39 -28.38
CA LYS A 98 -3.30 -2.35 -28.76
C LYS A 98 -4.64 -1.65 -28.70
N ARG A 99 -5.41 -1.78 -29.77
CA ARG A 99 -6.79 -1.30 -29.87
C ARG A 99 -7.72 -2.50 -29.81
N ILE A 100 -8.68 -2.45 -28.89
CA ILE A 100 -9.57 -3.58 -28.60
C ILE A 100 -10.99 -3.05 -28.74
N PRO A 101 -11.61 -3.18 -29.92
CA PRO A 101 -13.03 -2.84 -30.11
C PRO A 101 -13.89 -3.64 -29.13
N TYR A 102 -14.94 -3.03 -28.58
CA TYR A 102 -15.81 -3.75 -27.63
C TYR A 102 -16.40 -5.03 -28.24
N SER A 103 -16.78 -4.98 -29.51
CA SER A 103 -17.29 -6.12 -30.29
C SER A 103 -16.32 -7.29 -30.40
N SER A 104 -15.01 -7.05 -30.22
CA SER A 104 -13.98 -8.11 -30.25
C SER A 104 -13.81 -8.81 -28.90
N ILE A 105 -14.47 -8.35 -27.83
CA ILE A 105 -14.34 -8.92 -26.49
C ILE A 105 -15.14 -10.22 -26.42
N GLU A 106 -14.42 -11.34 -26.30
CA GLU A 106 -15.03 -12.67 -26.20
C GLU A 106 -15.40 -13.00 -24.76
N LYS A 107 -14.61 -12.54 -23.79
CA LYS A 107 -14.81 -12.89 -22.38
C LYS A 107 -14.04 -11.99 -21.41
N ILE A 108 -14.68 -11.66 -20.29
CA ILE A 108 -14.03 -11.04 -19.13
C ILE A 108 -13.96 -12.05 -17.98
N LYS A 109 -12.73 -12.36 -17.56
CA LYS A 109 -12.46 -13.24 -16.41
C LYS A 109 -11.92 -12.42 -15.24
N PHE A 110 -12.37 -12.74 -14.04
CA PHE A 110 -11.86 -12.17 -12.79
C PHE A 110 -11.21 -13.27 -11.95
N PRO A 111 -10.03 -13.76 -12.34
CA PRO A 111 -9.22 -14.60 -11.47
C PRO A 111 -8.79 -13.76 -10.25
N SER A 112 -9.26 -14.13 -9.08
CA SER A 112 -8.74 -13.62 -7.81
C SER A 112 -7.56 -14.50 -7.39
N ILE A 113 -6.47 -13.91 -6.91
CA ILE A 113 -5.61 -14.64 -5.97
C ILE A 113 -6.20 -14.37 -4.59
N LYS A 114 -6.49 -15.43 -3.84
CA LYS A 114 -6.86 -15.31 -2.44
C LYS A 114 -5.79 -14.46 -1.72
N TYR A 115 -6.21 -13.42 -1.02
CA TYR A 115 -5.39 -12.58 -0.13
C TYR A 115 -4.36 -11.61 -0.76
N THR A 116 -4.10 -11.63 -2.07
CA THR A 116 -3.06 -10.76 -2.72
C THR A 116 -3.59 -9.80 -3.79
N GLY A 117 -4.91 -9.66 -3.88
CA GLY A 117 -5.57 -8.78 -4.84
C GLY A 117 -6.07 -9.51 -6.09
N GLY A 118 -6.88 -8.80 -6.87
CA GLY A 118 -7.53 -9.33 -8.07
C GLY A 118 -7.00 -8.72 -9.36
N TRP A 119 -7.29 -9.37 -10.48
CA TRP A 119 -7.21 -8.73 -11.79
C TRP A 119 -8.41 -9.07 -12.67
N ALA A 120 -8.75 -8.13 -13.55
CA ALA A 120 -9.61 -8.34 -14.68
C ALA A 120 -8.75 -8.79 -15.87
N LYS A 121 -9.10 -9.93 -16.46
CA LYS A 121 -8.52 -10.43 -17.71
C LYS A 121 -9.58 -10.27 -18.80
N ILE A 122 -9.35 -9.33 -19.72
CA ILE A 122 -10.20 -9.09 -20.88
C ILE A 122 -9.60 -9.90 -22.03
N ILE A 123 -10.35 -10.89 -22.51
CA ILE A 123 -9.99 -11.77 -23.63
C ILE A 123 -10.73 -11.24 -24.84
N TYR A 124 -10.00 -11.01 -25.92
CA TYR A 124 -10.50 -10.46 -27.16
C TYR A 124 -9.89 -11.22 -28.35
N THR A 125 -10.47 -11.09 -29.53
CA THR A 125 -9.95 -11.75 -30.73
C THR A 125 -8.52 -11.29 -31.01
N GLY A 126 -7.56 -12.23 -30.95
CA GLY A 126 -6.14 -11.94 -31.13
C GLY A 126 -5.35 -11.65 -29.84
N GLY A 127 -5.95 -11.79 -28.65
CA GLY A 127 -5.16 -11.77 -27.42
C GLY A 127 -5.91 -11.58 -26.10
N ASN A 128 -5.19 -11.06 -25.11
CA ASN A 128 -5.77 -10.65 -23.84
C ASN A 128 -4.96 -9.53 -23.19
N ILE A 129 -5.63 -8.73 -22.37
CA ILE A 129 -5.01 -7.78 -21.44
C ILE A 129 -5.38 -8.12 -20.00
N ARG A 130 -4.48 -7.77 -19.08
CA ARG A 130 -4.64 -7.96 -17.63
C ARG A 130 -4.58 -6.62 -16.93
N LEU A 131 -5.64 -6.28 -16.21
CA LEU A 131 -5.78 -5.05 -15.45
C LEU A 131 -5.88 -5.39 -13.97
N THR A 132 -5.01 -4.80 -13.17
CA THR A 132 -4.89 -5.09 -11.73
C THR A 132 -5.47 -3.96 -10.90
N VAL A 133 -5.80 -4.23 -9.63
CA VAL A 133 -6.34 -3.23 -8.68
C VAL A 133 -5.38 -2.08 -8.32
N VAL A 134 -4.17 -2.09 -8.88
CA VAL A 134 -3.16 -1.03 -8.73
C VAL A 134 -3.14 -0.04 -9.91
N LEU A 135 -4.00 -0.25 -10.91
CA LEU A 135 -4.35 0.79 -11.87
C LEU A 135 -5.22 1.82 -11.14
N GLU A 136 -4.88 3.10 -11.28
CA GLU A 136 -5.58 4.20 -10.61
C GLU A 136 -7.01 4.33 -11.18
N ASN A 137 -8.00 4.44 -10.28
CA ASN A 137 -9.42 4.52 -10.63
C ASN A 137 -9.94 3.29 -11.42
N ILE A 138 -9.39 2.10 -11.15
CA ILE A 138 -9.84 0.85 -11.78
C ILE A 138 -11.29 0.52 -11.43
N GLY A 139 -11.81 1.01 -10.29
CA GLY A 139 -13.25 0.90 -9.98
C GLY A 139 -14.11 1.61 -11.02
N ASP A 140 -13.76 2.85 -11.36
CA ASP A 140 -14.44 3.64 -12.40
C ASP A 140 -14.29 2.99 -13.79
N PHE A 141 -13.08 2.51 -14.13
CA PHE A 141 -12.86 1.75 -15.38
C PHE A 141 -13.83 0.58 -15.52
N ILE A 142 -14.00 -0.23 -14.46
CA ILE A 142 -14.87 -1.41 -14.52
C ILE A 142 -16.34 -1.03 -14.62
N LYS A 143 -16.74 0.03 -13.92
CA LYS A 143 -18.10 0.56 -14.01
C LYS A 143 -18.41 1.05 -15.43
N THR A 144 -17.55 1.90 -15.99
CA THR A 144 -17.71 2.41 -17.36
C THR A 144 -17.63 1.28 -18.38
N LEU A 145 -16.72 0.31 -18.23
CA LEU A 145 -16.68 -0.86 -19.12
C LEU A 145 -17.98 -1.67 -19.06
N LYS A 146 -18.59 -1.83 -17.89
CA LYS A 146 -19.90 -2.50 -17.76
C LYS A 146 -20.98 -1.74 -18.52
N GLU A 147 -21.08 -0.43 -18.30
CA GLU A 147 -22.05 0.45 -18.94
C GLU A 147 -21.91 0.39 -20.47
N GLU A 148 -20.69 0.39 -20.99
CA GLU A 148 -20.40 0.31 -22.43
C GLU A 148 -20.76 -1.03 -23.07
N LEU A 149 -20.58 -2.13 -22.33
CA LEU A 149 -20.96 -3.47 -22.78
C LEU A 149 -22.48 -3.67 -22.72
N ASP A 150 -23.13 -3.21 -21.65
CA ASP A 150 -24.58 -3.33 -21.49
C ASP A 150 -25.33 -2.49 -22.52
N ARG A 151 -24.82 -1.29 -22.82
CA ARG A 151 -25.34 -0.43 -23.90
C ARG A 151 -25.30 -1.11 -25.27
N ARG A 152 -24.42 -2.10 -25.45
CA ARG A 152 -24.25 -2.89 -26.68
C ARG A 152 -24.87 -4.28 -26.60
N GLU A 153 -25.67 -4.55 -25.57
CA GLU A 153 -26.29 -5.86 -25.33
C GLU A 153 -25.26 -7.00 -25.17
N MET A 154 -24.01 -6.67 -24.80
CA MET A 154 -22.90 -7.62 -24.61
C MET A 154 -22.74 -8.08 -23.17
N SER A 155 -23.83 -8.17 -22.40
CA SER A 155 -23.77 -8.57 -20.99
C SER A 155 -23.37 -10.03 -20.77
N ASP A 156 -23.39 -10.85 -21.83
CA ASP A 156 -23.01 -12.26 -21.84
C ASP A 156 -21.49 -12.50 -21.74
N VAL A 157 -20.67 -11.52 -22.15
CA VAL A 157 -19.20 -11.65 -22.15
C VAL A 157 -18.61 -11.64 -20.75
N TYR A 158 -19.37 -11.24 -19.73
CA TYR A 158 -18.92 -11.16 -18.35
C TYR A 158 -19.89 -11.83 -17.38
N LYS A 159 -19.40 -12.15 -16.17
CA LYS A 159 -20.25 -12.69 -15.09
C LYS A 159 -20.55 -11.58 -14.09
N GLU A 160 -21.79 -11.11 -14.05
CA GLU A 160 -22.27 -10.01 -13.17
C GLU A 160 -21.71 -10.11 -11.74
N LYS A 161 -21.91 -11.26 -11.07
CA LYS A 161 -21.42 -11.49 -9.71
C LYS A 161 -19.91 -11.29 -9.56
N LYS A 162 -19.12 -11.74 -10.54
CA LYS A 162 -17.65 -11.61 -10.48
C LYS A 162 -17.20 -10.19 -10.82
N MET A 163 -17.87 -9.54 -11.76
CA MET A 163 -17.60 -8.17 -12.13
C MET A 163 -17.88 -7.23 -10.95
N TYR A 164 -19.02 -7.38 -10.29
CA TYR A 164 -19.34 -6.63 -9.08
C TYR A 164 -18.34 -6.90 -7.95
N SER A 165 -17.95 -8.17 -7.74
CA SER A 165 -16.94 -8.49 -6.72
C SER A 165 -15.61 -7.80 -6.99
N PHE A 166 -15.17 -7.75 -8.25
CA PHE A 166 -13.93 -7.06 -8.62
C PHE A 166 -14.08 -5.55 -8.48
N TYR A 167 -15.21 -4.96 -8.94
CA TYR A 167 -15.53 -3.55 -8.77
C TYR A 167 -15.48 -3.14 -7.29
N LYS A 168 -16.11 -3.92 -6.40
CA LYS A 168 -16.06 -3.69 -4.95
C LYS A 168 -14.64 -3.65 -4.41
N THR A 169 -13.79 -4.61 -4.79
CA THR A 169 -12.38 -4.64 -4.37
C THR A 169 -11.58 -3.50 -4.98
N ALA A 170 -11.81 -3.17 -6.25
CA ALA A 170 -11.15 -2.09 -6.97
C ALA A 170 -11.44 -0.73 -6.33
N THR A 171 -12.71 -0.41 -6.09
CA THR A 171 -13.14 0.82 -5.42
C THR A 171 -12.57 0.91 -4.00
N PHE A 172 -12.62 -0.17 -3.22
CA PHE A 172 -12.01 -0.18 -1.89
C PHE A 172 -10.49 0.06 -1.96
N SER A 173 -9.80 -0.55 -2.93
CA SER A 173 -8.36 -0.33 -3.17
C SER A 173 -8.05 1.12 -3.54
N ASP A 174 -8.86 1.75 -4.40
CA ASP A 174 -8.74 3.18 -4.73
C ASP A 174 -8.86 4.07 -3.49
N GLN A 175 -9.87 3.83 -2.66
CA GLN A 175 -10.07 4.56 -1.42
C GLN A 175 -8.96 4.29 -0.38
N SER A 176 -8.52 3.04 -0.24
CA SER A 176 -7.45 2.62 0.69
C SER A 176 -6.13 3.31 0.38
N TRP A 177 -5.73 3.35 -0.90
CA TRP A 177 -4.54 4.09 -1.29
C TRP A 177 -4.66 5.60 -1.04
N GLY A 178 -5.86 6.18 -1.24
CA GLY A 178 -6.14 7.57 -0.87
C GLY A 178 -5.87 7.84 0.62
N ARG A 179 -6.41 6.98 1.49
CA ARG A 179 -6.19 7.06 2.95
C ARG A 179 -4.72 6.89 3.33
N VAL A 180 -3.98 5.98 2.69
CA VAL A 180 -2.55 5.80 2.91
C VAL A 180 -1.81 7.10 2.59
N TYR A 181 -2.07 7.73 1.45
CA TYR A 181 -1.39 8.98 1.07
C TYR A 181 -1.70 10.15 2.01
N GLU A 182 -2.91 10.22 2.54
CA GLU A 182 -3.31 11.26 3.50
C GLU A 182 -2.69 11.03 4.89
N ASN A 183 -2.56 9.77 5.32
CA ASN A 183 -2.08 9.44 6.66
C ASN A 183 -0.57 9.15 6.73
N ILE A 184 0.14 9.05 5.61
CA ILE A 184 1.59 8.74 5.59
C ILE A 184 2.40 9.74 6.42
N LYS A 185 2.04 11.03 6.38
CA LYS A 185 2.71 12.07 7.19
C LYS A 185 2.51 11.84 8.68
N LYS A 186 1.31 11.46 9.11
CA LYS A 186 1.02 11.13 10.52
C LYS A 186 1.81 9.92 10.97
N PHE A 187 1.92 8.90 10.12
CA PHE A 187 2.74 7.71 10.40
C PHE A 187 4.22 8.06 10.60
N ILE A 188 4.77 8.95 9.75
CA ILE A 188 6.14 9.46 9.92
C ILE A 188 6.29 10.19 11.25
N VAL A 189 5.36 11.08 11.61
CA VAL A 189 5.40 11.82 12.89
C VAL A 189 5.36 10.86 14.08
N ILE A 190 4.49 9.85 14.06
CA ILE A 190 4.42 8.83 15.13
C ILE A 190 5.73 8.06 15.23
N THR A 191 6.30 7.65 14.09
CA THR A 191 7.60 6.94 14.05
C THR A 191 8.71 7.81 14.67
N VAL A 192 8.85 9.05 14.24
CA VAL A 192 9.86 9.98 14.78
C VAL A 192 9.63 10.20 16.28
N GLY A 193 8.38 10.36 16.71
CA GLY A 193 8.03 10.47 18.13
C GLY A 193 8.45 9.23 18.93
N ASN A 194 8.23 8.02 18.41
CA ASN A 194 8.68 6.79 19.05
C ASN A 194 10.21 6.70 19.12
N CYS A 195 10.93 7.12 18.08
CA CYS A 195 12.39 7.19 18.11
C CYS A 195 12.87 8.13 19.23
N LEU A 196 12.26 9.31 19.36
CA LEU A 196 12.62 10.28 20.40
C LEU A 196 12.30 9.76 21.81
N ILE A 197 11.12 9.16 22.01
CA ILE A 197 10.76 8.54 23.30
C ILE A 197 11.75 7.44 23.66
N SER A 198 12.11 6.59 22.69
CA SER A 198 13.12 5.55 22.89
C SER A 198 14.46 6.17 23.29
N LEU A 199 14.90 7.22 22.59
CA LEU A 199 16.16 7.90 22.94
C LEU A 199 16.13 8.49 24.37
N VAL A 200 15.02 9.12 24.78
CA VAL A 200 14.87 9.64 26.16
C VAL A 200 14.91 8.52 27.19
N ILE A 201 14.24 7.39 26.94
CA ILE A 201 14.25 6.25 27.86
C ILE A 201 15.64 5.65 27.95
N SER A 202 16.40 5.61 26.85
CA SER A 202 17.78 5.12 26.89
C SER A 202 18.70 5.98 27.76
N LEU A 203 18.36 7.22 28.09
CA LEU A 203 19.12 8.03 29.05
C LEU A 203 18.85 7.62 30.51
N VAL A 204 17.70 6.99 30.77
CA VAL A 204 17.26 6.58 32.10
C VAL A 204 17.57 5.10 32.35
N PHE A 205 17.42 4.27 31.32
CA PHE A 205 17.63 2.81 31.37
C PHE A 205 18.81 2.43 30.48
N LYS A 206 19.83 1.83 31.10
CA LYS A 206 21.08 1.46 30.42
C LYS A 206 21.01 0.16 29.63
N ASP A 207 19.87 -0.52 29.66
CA ASP A 207 19.74 -1.86 29.13
C ASP A 207 19.35 -1.84 27.64
N VAL A 208 20.36 -2.05 26.78
CA VAL A 208 20.29 -1.83 25.33
C VAL A 208 19.31 -2.78 24.64
N GLU A 209 19.11 -4.00 25.15
CA GLU A 209 18.25 -5.01 24.52
C GLU A 209 16.76 -4.62 24.55
N TYR A 210 16.31 -4.07 25.69
CA TYR A 210 14.94 -3.60 25.84
C TYR A 210 14.65 -2.39 24.95
N MET A 211 15.64 -1.54 24.71
CA MET A 211 15.50 -0.37 23.85
C MET A 211 15.21 -0.72 22.39
N PHE A 212 15.89 -1.74 21.87
CA PHE A 212 15.62 -2.23 20.51
C PHE A 212 14.21 -2.80 20.38
N SER A 213 13.82 -3.63 21.35
CA SER A 213 12.50 -4.26 21.39
C SER A 213 11.39 -3.21 21.47
N LEU A 214 11.60 -2.15 22.24
CA LEU A 214 10.68 -1.03 22.39
C LEU A 214 10.50 -0.25 21.08
N LEU A 215 11.62 0.14 20.43
CA LEU A 215 11.58 0.88 19.18
C LEU A 215 10.89 0.07 18.07
N PHE A 216 11.23 -1.21 17.97
CA PHE A 216 10.61 -2.13 17.02
C PHE A 216 9.12 -2.30 17.30
N ALA A 217 8.74 -2.48 18.58
CA ALA A 217 7.34 -2.60 18.99
C ALA A 217 6.54 -1.33 18.67
N GLY A 218 7.09 -0.14 18.93
CA GLY A 218 6.42 1.12 18.61
C GLY A 218 6.12 1.28 17.12
N ILE A 219 7.04 0.88 16.25
CA ILE A 219 6.85 0.91 14.80
C ILE A 219 5.85 -0.14 14.34
N MET A 220 6.01 -1.39 14.78
CA MET A 220 5.15 -2.50 14.36
C MET A 220 3.72 -2.33 14.85
N LEU A 221 3.53 -1.85 16.08
CA LEU A 221 2.21 -1.60 16.66
C LEU A 221 1.48 -0.49 15.88
N ALA A 222 2.18 0.56 15.46
CA ALA A 222 1.60 1.60 14.62
C ALA A 222 1.11 1.05 13.26
N LEU A 223 1.87 0.14 12.64
CA LEU A 223 1.48 -0.54 11.41
C LEU A 223 0.27 -1.45 11.59
N VAL A 224 0.28 -2.29 12.63
CA VAL A 224 -0.83 -3.19 12.96
C VAL A 224 -2.13 -2.42 13.14
N ILE A 225 -2.06 -1.26 13.79
CA ILE A 225 -3.23 -0.44 14.06
C ILE A 225 -3.78 0.23 12.80
N PHE A 226 -2.91 0.63 11.86
CA PHE A 226 -3.35 1.07 10.54
C PHE A 226 -4.07 -0.05 9.78
N ILE A 227 -3.56 -1.28 9.83
CA ILE A 227 -4.19 -2.46 9.22
C ILE A 227 -5.56 -2.74 9.86
N ILE A 228 -5.67 -2.68 11.18
CA ILE A 228 -6.95 -2.84 11.89
C ILE A 228 -7.95 -1.77 11.45
N GLY A 229 -7.52 -0.51 11.33
CA GLY A 229 -8.33 0.59 10.81
C GLY A 229 -8.87 0.30 9.40
N GLU A 230 -8.00 -0.16 8.49
CA GLU A 230 -8.40 -0.58 7.13
C GLU A 230 -9.43 -1.72 7.15
N LEU A 231 -9.28 -2.70 8.05
CA LEU A 231 -10.23 -3.80 8.18
C LEU A 231 -11.60 -3.33 8.69
N ILE A 232 -11.63 -2.40 9.65
CA ILE A 232 -12.87 -1.81 10.17
C ILE A 232 -13.59 -1.03 9.05
N ILE A 233 -12.87 -0.14 8.37
CA ILE A 233 -13.41 0.66 7.26
C ILE A 233 -13.91 -0.25 6.13
N GLY A 234 -13.12 -1.27 5.75
CA GLY A 234 -13.48 -2.25 4.73
C GLY A 234 -14.74 -3.02 5.08
N ARG A 235 -14.95 -3.40 6.35
CA ARG A 235 -16.19 -4.04 6.81
C ARG A 235 -17.40 -3.11 6.71
N VAL A 236 -17.25 -1.82 7.03
CA VAL A 236 -18.36 -0.86 6.94
C VAL A 236 -18.75 -0.62 5.48
N ILE A 237 -17.78 -0.39 4.60
CA ILE A 237 -18.02 -0.25 3.15
C ILE A 237 -18.68 -1.53 2.62
N ALA A 238 -18.20 -2.70 3.05
CA ALA A 238 -18.74 -3.96 2.58
C ALA A 238 -20.21 -4.19 2.94
N LYS A 239 -20.68 -3.65 4.08
CA LYS A 239 -22.08 -3.72 4.53
C LYS A 239 -22.99 -2.74 3.79
N LYS A 240 -22.48 -1.56 3.41
CA LYS A 240 -23.24 -0.53 2.69
C LYS A 240 -23.26 -0.73 1.16
N ALA A 241 -22.36 -1.57 0.64
CA ALA A 241 -22.28 -1.87 -0.80
C ALA A 241 -23.46 -2.76 -1.24
N ASN A 242 -24.08 -2.40 -2.37
CA ASN A 242 -25.24 -3.12 -2.93
C ASN A 242 -24.90 -3.69 -4.32
N LYS A 243 -25.07 -5.00 -4.49
CA LYS A 243 -24.79 -5.70 -5.74
C LYS A 243 -25.82 -5.39 -6.82
N ASP A 244 -27.09 -5.30 -6.44
CA ASP A 244 -28.21 -5.21 -7.39
C ASP A 244 -28.26 -3.84 -8.07
N THR A 245 -27.78 -2.80 -7.38
CA THR A 245 -27.62 -1.46 -7.94
C THR A 245 -26.19 -1.16 -8.41
N PHE A 246 -25.31 -2.17 -8.46
CA PHE A 246 -23.89 -2.04 -8.78
C PHE A 246 -23.19 -0.88 -8.03
N PHE A 247 -23.47 -0.77 -6.73
CA PHE A 247 -23.08 0.38 -5.90
C PHE A 247 -22.07 0.01 -4.82
N VAL A 248 -21.08 0.88 -4.64
CA VAL A 248 -20.12 0.88 -3.53
C VAL A 248 -20.08 2.32 -3.00
N PRO A 249 -20.25 2.54 -1.69
CA PRO A 249 -20.27 3.89 -1.15
C PRO A 249 -18.92 4.61 -1.33
N ASP A 250 -19.00 5.92 -1.49
CA ASP A 250 -17.85 6.82 -1.43
C ASP A 250 -17.24 6.89 -0.03
N ARG A 251 -16.10 7.58 0.06
CA ARG A 251 -15.39 7.76 1.32
C ARG A 251 -16.22 8.56 2.32
N ASP A 252 -16.36 8.00 3.52
CA ASP A 252 -16.93 8.67 4.68
C ASP A 252 -15.78 9.26 5.51
N LEU A 253 -15.36 10.48 5.18
CA LEU A 253 -14.18 11.11 5.79
C LEU A 253 -14.31 11.23 7.31
N TYR A 254 -15.53 11.47 7.81
CA TYR A 254 -15.80 11.56 9.25
C TYR A 254 -15.58 10.21 9.93
N LEU A 255 -16.10 9.12 9.37
CA LEU A 255 -15.86 7.77 9.89
C LEU A 255 -14.38 7.40 9.82
N GLU A 256 -13.71 7.67 8.70
CA GLU A 256 -12.29 7.36 8.50
C GLU A 256 -11.41 8.08 9.54
N GLU A 257 -11.61 9.38 9.73
CA GLU A 257 -10.90 10.16 10.76
C GLU A 257 -11.16 9.61 12.16
N LYS A 258 -12.42 9.31 12.47
CA LYS A 258 -12.82 8.73 13.76
C LYS A 258 -12.11 7.40 14.02
N VAL A 259 -12.09 6.50 13.02
CA VAL A 259 -11.42 5.19 13.14
C VAL A 259 -9.92 5.37 13.37
N TYR A 260 -9.24 6.20 12.59
CA TYR A 260 -7.79 6.41 12.78
C TYR A 260 -7.45 7.13 14.09
N LYS A 261 -8.30 8.06 14.54
CA LYS A 261 -8.13 8.73 15.83
C LYS A 261 -8.21 7.74 16.99
N TYR A 262 -9.25 6.90 17.04
CA TYR A 262 -9.36 5.87 18.08
C TYR A 262 -8.23 4.84 17.99
N SER A 263 -7.88 4.44 16.78
CA SER A 263 -6.76 3.54 16.50
C SER A 263 -5.45 4.11 17.07
N ALA A 264 -5.17 5.41 16.86
CA ALA A 264 -4.00 6.09 17.41
C ALA A 264 -4.05 6.24 18.95
N ILE A 265 -5.23 6.42 19.55
CA ILE A 265 -5.36 6.45 21.02
C ILE A 265 -5.04 5.07 21.61
N VAL A 266 -5.62 4.01 21.05
CA VAL A 266 -5.35 2.63 21.46
C VAL A 266 -3.87 2.29 21.29
N TYR A 267 -3.26 2.70 20.17
CA TYR A 267 -1.82 2.62 19.93
C TYR A 267 -1.03 3.23 21.08
N SER A 268 -1.30 4.49 21.41
CA SER A 268 -0.55 5.21 22.43
C SER A 268 -0.69 4.58 23.81
N ILE A 269 -1.89 4.11 24.17
CA ILE A 269 -2.12 3.41 25.45
C ILE A 269 -1.32 2.12 25.50
N LEU A 270 -1.41 1.27 24.46
CA LEU A 270 -0.69 0.00 24.41
C LEU A 270 0.82 0.21 24.42
N TYR A 271 1.31 1.22 23.71
CA TYR A 271 2.73 1.58 23.71
C TYR A 271 3.17 2.05 25.10
N LEU A 272 2.39 2.91 25.77
CA LEU A 272 2.68 3.35 27.15
C LEU A 272 2.65 2.19 28.16
N VAL A 273 1.72 1.25 28.03
CA VAL A 273 1.71 0.05 28.88
C VAL A 273 2.97 -0.79 28.64
N ALA A 274 3.37 -1.00 27.39
CA ALA A 274 4.61 -1.71 27.07
C ALA A 274 5.85 -0.99 27.64
N LEU A 275 5.89 0.34 27.53
CA LEU A 275 6.93 1.18 28.14
C LEU A 275 7.01 0.97 29.66
N ILE A 276 5.87 1.05 30.36
CA ILE A 276 5.82 0.87 31.83
C ILE A 276 6.26 -0.53 32.22
N LEU A 277 5.81 -1.56 31.51
CA LEU A 277 6.17 -2.94 31.83
C LEU A 277 7.68 -3.17 31.68
N ILE A 278 8.32 -2.59 30.66
CA ILE A 278 9.78 -2.67 30.47
C ILE A 278 10.54 -1.90 31.55
N VAL A 279 9.95 -0.83 32.09
CA VAL A 279 10.57 0.00 33.14
C VAL A 279 10.46 -0.63 34.53
N VAL A 280 9.35 -1.32 34.81
CA VAL A 280 9.03 -1.87 36.14
C VAL A 280 9.58 -3.28 36.36
N VAL A 281 9.80 -4.04 35.28
CA VAL A 281 10.38 -5.41 35.30
C VAL A 281 11.89 -5.32 35.19
#